data_AF-A0A6L6Q002-F1
#
_entry.id   AF-A0A6L6Q002-F1
#
_cell.length_a   1.000
_cell.length_b   1.000
_cell.length_c   1.000
_cell.angle_alpha   90.00
_cell.angle_beta   90.00
_cell.angle_gamma   90.00
#
_symmetry.space_group_name_H-M   'P 1'
#
loop_
_entity.id
_entity.type
_entity.pdbx_description
1 polymer ?
#
loop_
_entity_poly.entity_id
_entity_poly.type
_entity_poly.pdbx_seq_one_letter_code
_entity_poly.pdbx_strand_id
1 'polypeptide(L)'
;MPALWRLTPGLTLRYRTWDNEAYVLYHNLTSDTHLMDAAAIEVLEALRSAPAPIEALAQALRLDASHLEPLSELLAELQEIALVECLPVPLPA
;
A
#
# COMPACT_ATOMS: atom_id res chain seq x y z
N MET A 1 4.25 -17.16 8.19
CA MET A 1 4.75 -16.14 9.16
C MET A 1 3.94 -14.89 8.94
N PRO A 2 3.61 -14.09 9.98
CA PRO A 2 3.00 -12.79 9.74
C PRO A 2 3.97 -11.95 8.90
N ALA A 3 3.45 -11.27 7.88
CA ALA A 3 4.19 -10.37 7.02
C ALA A 3 3.88 -8.93 7.41
N LEU A 4 4.88 -8.04 7.36
CA LEU A 4 4.68 -6.61 7.55
C LEU A 4 4.82 -5.91 6.21
N TRP A 5 3.80 -5.15 5.82
CA TRP A 5 3.82 -4.33 4.62
C TRP A 5 4.28 -2.92 4.98
N ARG A 6 5.07 -2.29 4.11
CA ARG A 6 5.45 -0.88 4.23
C ARG A 6 5.56 -0.22 2.86
N LEU A 7 5.50 1.10 2.82
CA LEU A 7 5.92 1.85 1.63
C LEU A 7 7.39 1.54 1.32
N THR A 8 7.73 1.50 0.03
CA THR A 8 9.12 1.35 -0.41
C THR A 8 9.99 2.45 0.21
N PRO A 9 11.14 2.11 0.82
CA PRO A 9 12.00 3.09 1.46
C PRO A 9 12.40 4.23 0.50
N GLY A 10 12.19 5.47 0.93
CA GLY A 10 12.47 6.67 0.12
C GLY A 10 11.35 7.06 -0.85
N LEU A 11 10.28 6.27 -0.96
CA LEU A 11 9.07 6.68 -1.67
C LEU A 11 8.42 7.85 -0.94
N THR A 12 8.13 8.92 -1.68
CA THR A 12 7.34 10.05 -1.20
C THR A 12 5.96 9.97 -1.84
N LEU A 13 4.92 9.78 -1.02
CA LEU A 13 3.55 9.68 -1.52
C LEU A 13 3.08 11.06 -2.02
N ARG A 14 3.13 11.26 -3.34
CA ARG A 14 2.68 12.49 -4.02
C ARG A 14 1.73 12.11 -5.13
N TYR A 15 0.46 12.48 -4.98
CA TYR A 15 -0.53 12.25 -6.01
C TYR A 15 -1.39 13.49 -6.23
N ARG A 16 -2.02 13.56 -7.40
CA ARG A 16 -3.13 14.48 -7.69
C ARG A 16 -4.39 13.66 -7.91
N THR A 17 -5.52 14.25 -7.57
CA THR A 17 -6.82 13.63 -7.79
C THR A 17 -7.76 14.58 -8.52
N TRP A 18 -8.67 14.01 -9.29
CA TRP A 18 -9.79 14.69 -9.92
C TRP A 18 -11.07 13.98 -9.51
N ASP A 19 -12.00 14.73 -8.92
CA ASP A 19 -13.30 14.27 -8.42
C ASP A 19 -13.26 13.06 -7.46
N ASN A 20 -12.10 12.79 -6.84
CA ASN A 20 -11.83 11.62 -6.00
C ASN A 20 -12.03 10.27 -6.71
N GLU A 21 -12.14 10.26 -8.04
CA GLU A 21 -12.33 9.05 -8.84
C GLU A 21 -11.04 8.56 -9.48
N ALA A 22 -10.17 9.49 -9.90
CA ALA A 22 -8.90 9.18 -10.54
C ALA A 22 -7.74 9.80 -9.77
N TYR A 23 -6.73 8.99 -9.46
CA TYR A 23 -5.52 9.42 -8.76
C TYR A 23 -4.31 9.21 -9.65
N VAL A 24 -3.51 10.25 -9.88
CA VAL A 24 -2.23 10.14 -10.56
C VAL A 24 -1.14 10.28 -9.52
N LEU A 25 -0.46 9.16 -9.24
CA LEU A 25 0.67 9.08 -8.31
C LEU A 25 1.98 9.26 -9.06
N TYR A 26 2.84 10.14 -8.56
CA TYR A 26 4.21 10.30 -9.06
C TYR A 26 5.17 9.42 -8.24
N HIS A 27 5.84 8.49 -8.91
CA HIS A 27 6.82 7.60 -8.33
C HIS A 27 8.20 8.27 -8.36
N ASN A 28 8.63 8.87 -7.24
CA ASN A 28 9.86 9.65 -7.20
C ASN A 28 11.15 8.83 -7.39
N LEU A 29 11.12 7.51 -7.18
CA LEU A 29 12.30 6.64 -7.33
C LEU A 29 12.57 6.28 -8.79
N THR A 30 11.52 6.17 -9.62
CA THR A 30 11.66 5.84 -11.05
C THR A 30 11.35 7.03 -11.98
N SER A 31 10.76 8.10 -11.44
CA SER A 31 10.17 9.22 -12.20
C SER A 31 8.95 8.84 -13.04
N ASP A 32 8.32 7.69 -12.78
CA ASP A 32 7.09 7.27 -13.46
C ASP A 32 5.84 7.94 -12.85
N THR A 33 4.73 7.81 -13.56
CA THR A 33 3.40 8.15 -13.06
C THR A 33 2.47 6.96 -13.20
N HIS A 34 1.73 6.64 -12.13
CA HIS A 34 0.76 5.57 -12.10
C HIS A 34 -0.65 6.13 -11.95
N LEU A 35 -1.58 5.63 -12.76
CA LEU A 35 -3.01 5.86 -12.56
C LEU A 35 -3.51 4.86 -11.52
N MET A 36 -4.08 5.36 -10.44
CA MET A 36 -4.50 4.61 -9.26
C MET A 36 -5.97 4.89 -8.97
N ASP A 37 -6.65 3.91 -8.39
CA ASP A 37 -7.97 4.08 -7.81
C ASP A 37 -7.90 4.55 -6.35
N ALA A 38 -9.07 4.79 -5.75
CA ALA A 38 -9.14 5.22 -4.36
C ALA A 38 -8.61 4.16 -3.38
N ALA A 39 -8.88 2.87 -3.63
CA ALA A 39 -8.48 1.78 -2.73
C ALA A 39 -6.95 1.69 -2.60
N ALA A 40 -6.23 1.76 -3.72
CA ALA A 40 -4.77 1.80 -3.73
C ALA A 40 -4.22 3.00 -2.93
N ILE A 41 -4.78 4.19 -3.12
CA ILE A 41 -4.33 5.39 -2.41
C ILE A 41 -4.61 5.28 -0.91
N GLU A 42 -5.77 4.77 -0.50
CA GLU A 42 -6.10 4.56 0.91
C GLU A 42 -5.14 3.58 1.59
N VAL A 43 -4.77 2.48 0.91
CA VAL A 43 -3.75 1.54 1.40
C VAL A 43 -2.39 2.22 1.57
N LEU A 44 -1.95 3.00 0.57
CA LEU A 44 -0.67 3.71 0.63
C LEU A 44 -0.66 4.78 1.74
N GLU A 45 -1.75 5.51 1.95
CA GLU A 45 -1.89 6.47 3.05
C GLU A 45 -1.89 5.78 4.41
N ALA A 46 -2.54 4.61 4.56
CA ALA A 46 -2.49 3.83 5.79
C ALA A 46 -1.04 3.39 6.12
N LEU A 47 -0.29 2.95 5.11
CA LEU A 47 1.12 2.54 5.25
C LEU A 47 2.11 3.70 5.44
N ARG A 48 1.70 4.94 5.13
CA ARG A 48 2.53 6.14 5.31
C ARG A 48 2.90 6.38 6.76
N SER A 49 2.08 5.92 7.70
CA SER A 49 2.30 6.12 9.14
C SER A 49 3.33 5.15 9.71
N ALA A 50 3.21 3.86 9.40
CA ALA A 50 4.10 2.80 9.87
C ALA A 50 3.92 1.51 9.06
N PRO A 51 4.92 0.61 9.04
CA PRO A 51 4.73 -0.76 8.57
C PRO A 51 3.60 -1.47 9.34
N ALA A 52 2.76 -2.23 8.64
CA ALA A 52 1.59 -2.87 9.23
C ALA A 52 1.33 -4.27 8.65
N PRO A 53 0.82 -5.23 9.47
CA PRO A 53 0.30 -6.48 8.93
C PRO A 53 -1.04 -6.27 8.21
N ILE A 54 -1.43 -7.22 7.36
CA ILE A 54 -2.64 -7.10 6.54
C ILE A 54 -3.92 -6.94 7.38
N GLU A 55 -4.00 -7.58 8.55
CA GLU A 55 -5.14 -7.47 9.45
C GLU A 55 -5.26 -6.06 10.06
N ALA A 56 -4.13 -5.42 10.36
CA ALA A 56 -4.11 -4.04 10.86
C ALA A 56 -4.48 -3.04 9.75
N LEU A 57 -4.05 -3.30 8.50
CA LEU A 57 -4.48 -2.52 7.34
C LEU A 57 -5.98 -2.63 7.12
N ALA A 58 -6.53 -3.85 7.12
CA ALA A 58 -7.95 -4.08 6.99
C ALA A 58 -8.74 -3.34 8.09
N GLN A 59 -8.26 -3.37 9.33
CA GLN A 59 -8.87 -2.62 10.44
C GLN A 59 -8.82 -1.10 10.21
N ALA A 60 -7.67 -0.56 9.78
CA ALA A 60 -7.52 0.87 9.51
C ALA A 60 -8.45 1.36 8.38
N LEU A 61 -8.63 0.51 7.36
CA LEU A 61 -9.50 0.74 6.20
C LEU A 61 -10.97 0.36 6.48
N ARG A 62 -11.30 -0.09 7.68
CA ARG A 62 -12.65 -0.54 8.10
C ARG A 62 -13.22 -1.64 7.20
N LEU A 63 -12.35 -2.51 6.70
CA LEU A 63 -12.69 -3.67 5.90
C LEU A 63 -13.03 -4.85 6.79
N ASP A 64 -13.95 -5.69 6.34
CA ASP A 64 -14.28 -6.95 7.00
C ASP A 64 -13.40 -8.11 6.48
N ALA A 65 -13.58 -9.30 7.07
CA ALA A 65 -12.79 -10.48 6.73
C ALA A 65 -12.93 -10.93 5.26
N SER A 66 -14.02 -10.57 4.58
CA SER A 66 -14.22 -10.93 3.17
C SER A 66 -13.32 -10.14 2.21
N HIS A 67 -12.74 -9.04 2.68
CA HIS A 67 -11.85 -8.18 1.91
C HIS A 67 -10.35 -8.47 2.14
N LEU A 68 -10.00 -9.45 2.99
CA LEU A 68 -8.60 -9.79 3.24
C LEU A 68 -7.89 -10.33 2.00
N GLU A 69 -8.56 -11.18 1.21
CA GLU A 69 -7.97 -11.71 -0.02
C GLU A 69 -7.81 -10.61 -1.10
N PRO A 70 -8.84 -9.80 -1.43
CA PRO A 70 -8.67 -8.65 -2.32
C PRO A 70 -7.60 -7.66 -1.86
N LEU A 71 -7.48 -7.40 -0.55
CA LEU A 71 -6.43 -6.53 -0.02
C LEU A 71 -5.04 -7.13 -0.22
N SER A 72 -4.91 -8.46 -0.08
CA SER A 72 -3.65 -9.18 -0.32
C SER A 72 -3.25 -9.11 -1.80
N GLU A 73 -4.22 -9.28 -2.72
CA GLU A 73 -4.00 -9.14 -4.17
C GLU A 73 -3.56 -7.71 -4.52
N LEU A 74 -4.26 -6.69 -4.00
CA LEU A 74 -3.88 -5.28 -4.21
C LEU A 74 -2.47 -4.97 -3.68
N LEU A 75 -2.08 -5.49 -2.52
CA LEU A 75 -0.73 -5.32 -1.98
C LEU A 75 0.33 -5.98 -2.88
N ALA A 76 0.02 -7.12 -3.49
CA ALA A 76 0.90 -7.78 -4.46
C ALA A 76 1.06 -6.93 -5.73
N GLU A 77 -0.04 -6.40 -6.28
CA GLU A 77 0.01 -5.49 -7.45
C GLU A 77 0.83 -4.23 -7.17
N LEU A 78 0.64 -3.60 -6.00
CA LEU A 78 1.43 -2.44 -5.57
C LEU A 78 2.91 -2.77 -5.38
N GLN A 79 3.22 -4.01 -4.97
CA GLN A 79 4.59 -4.49 -4.84
C GLN A 79 5.26 -4.70 -6.20
N GLU A 80 4.53 -5.17 -7.22
CA GLU A 80 5.05 -5.36 -8.58
C GLU A 80 5.56 -4.05 -9.21
N ILE A 81 4.93 -2.91 -8.87
CA ILE A 81 5.35 -1.57 -9.28
C ILE A 81 6.22 -0.84 -8.25
N ALA A 82 6.73 -1.57 -7.25
CA ALA A 82 7.66 -1.09 -6.23
C ALA A 82 7.14 0.12 -5.41
N LEU A 83 5.83 0.20 -5.15
CA LEU A 83 5.26 1.19 -4.23
C LEU A 83 5.24 0.71 -2.77
N VAL A 84 5.13 -0.60 -2.57
CA VAL A 84 5.19 -1.24 -1.25
C VAL A 84 6.17 -2.42 -1.28
N GLU A 85 6.60 -2.85 -0.10
CA GLU A 85 7.36 -4.07 0.07
C GLU A 85 6.89 -4.88 1.28
N CYS A 86 6.98 -6.20 1.14
CA CYS A 86 6.68 -7.17 2.17
C CYS A 86 7.95 -7.52 2.94
N LEU A 87 7.96 -7.22 4.25
CA LEU A 87 9.03 -7.58 5.15
C LEU A 87 8.73 -8.94 5.80
N PRO A 88 9.70 -9.86 5.83
CA PRO A 88 9.61 -11.00 6.71
C PRO A 88 9.68 -10.50 8.16
N VAL A 89 8.75 -10.93 9.02
CA VAL A 89 8.89 -10.67 10.46
C VAL A 89 10.17 -11.36 10.94
N PRO A 90 11.15 -10.63 11.51
CA PRO A 90 12.40 -11.23 11.95
C PRO A 90 12.10 -12.30 12.99
N LEU A 91 12.70 -13.49 12.85
CA LEU A 91 12.68 -14.51 13.89
C LEU A 91 13.29 -13.91 15.17
N PRO A 92 12.68 -14.11 16.35
CA PRO A 92 13.34 -13.75 17.60
C PRO A 92 14.66 -14.52 17.70
N ALA A 93 15.72 -13.80 18.07
CA ALA A 93 17.07 -14.33 18.26
C ALA A 93 17.13 -15.40 19.37
#